data_AF-A0A382RMC2-F1
#
_entry.id   AF-A0A382RMC2-F1
#
_cell.length_a   1.000
_cell.length_b   1.000
_cell.length_c   1.000
_cell.angle_alpha   90.00
_cell.angle_beta   90.00
_cell.angle_gamma   90.00
#
_symmetry.space_group_name_H-M   'P 1'
#
loop_
_entity.id
_entity.type
_entity.pdbx_description
1 polymer ?
#
loop_
_entity_poly.entity_id
_entity_poly.type
_entity_poly.pdbx_seq_one_letter_code
_entity_poly.pdbx_strand_id
1 'polypeptide(L)'
;MAVAKPPAGFGTPDTEILLGTKHGQMRFDQEALAVQPGAKVKLTLKNTCEMLHNWVLVKGDATMRDKVSGKALQLGAQSMVKHFVPDHPAIIASSQIAMPGKSVEVYFKAPMTEGDYPYVCTLPGHAFTMVGVLAVAKNPKQALSRLNKNKPRVKAQLPLLVTNKPLLQRAFVQNSPARSICVGLPGG
;
A
#
# COMPACT_ATOMS: atom_id res chain seq x y z
N MET A 1 -6.95 3.46 18.72
CA MET A 1 -7.09 2.96 17.34
C MET A 1 -7.94 3.98 16.60
N ALA A 2 -7.54 4.43 15.41
CA ALA A 2 -8.48 5.19 14.57
C ALA A 2 -9.37 4.15 13.88
N VAL A 3 -10.52 3.87 14.50
CA VAL A 3 -11.49 2.90 14.00
C VAL A 3 -12.26 3.59 12.89
N ALA A 4 -12.03 3.19 11.63
CA ALA A 4 -12.93 3.57 10.57
C ALA A 4 -14.28 2.90 10.88
N LYS A 5 -15.37 3.67 10.95
CA LYS A 5 -16.70 3.06 11.08
C LYS A 5 -16.98 2.26 9.80
N PRO A 6 -17.50 1.03 9.89
CA PRO A 6 -17.94 0.32 8.70
C PRO A 6 -18.98 1.16 7.94
N PRO A 7 -18.99 1.14 6.61
CA PRO A 7 -19.99 1.84 5.81
C PRO A 7 -21.42 1.47 6.26
N ALA A 8 -22.35 2.41 6.14
CA ALA A 8 -23.75 2.13 6.43
C ALA A 8 -24.24 0.91 5.61
N GLY A 9 -24.87 -0.06 6.27
CA GLY A 9 -25.32 -1.31 5.61
C GLY A 9 -24.22 -2.33 5.31
N PHE A 10 -22.97 -2.13 5.76
CA PHE A 10 -21.89 -3.10 5.55
C PHE A 10 -22.18 -4.45 6.25
N GLY A 11 -22.82 -4.43 7.42
CA GLY A 11 -23.08 -5.64 8.21
C GLY A 11 -21.81 -6.32 8.71
N THR A 12 -21.88 -7.61 9.00
CA THR A 12 -20.72 -8.40 9.47
C THR A 12 -19.72 -8.62 8.32
N PRO A 13 -18.41 -8.42 8.55
CA PRO A 13 -17.38 -8.79 7.57
C PRO A 13 -17.39 -10.31 7.29
N ASP A 14 -17.27 -10.69 6.02
CA ASP A 14 -17.09 -12.10 5.62
C ASP A 14 -15.64 -12.54 5.85
N THR A 15 -14.70 -11.60 5.86
CA THR A 15 -13.28 -11.87 6.05
C THR A 15 -12.62 -10.74 6.82
N GLU A 16 -11.84 -11.11 7.84
CA GLU A 16 -10.98 -10.19 8.58
C GLU A 16 -9.52 -10.48 8.26
N ILE A 17 -8.76 -9.42 7.95
CA ILE A 17 -7.33 -9.49 7.61
C ILE A 17 -6.57 -8.60 8.58
N LEU A 18 -5.59 -9.17 9.28
CA LEU A 18 -4.61 -8.42 10.06
C LEU A 18 -3.31 -8.30 9.24
N LEU A 19 -2.98 -7.09 8.82
CA LEU A 19 -1.79 -6.78 8.04
C LEU A 19 -0.82 -5.94 8.89
N GLY A 20 0.39 -6.43 9.11
CA GLY A 20 1.44 -5.74 9.86
C GLY A 20 2.47 -5.04 8.97
N THR A 21 3.43 -4.39 9.62
CA THR A 21 4.59 -3.76 8.97
C THR A 21 5.91 -4.35 9.47
N LYS A 22 6.89 -4.50 8.58
CA LYS A 22 8.23 -4.96 8.97
C LYS A 22 9.10 -3.78 9.38
N HIS A 23 9.54 -3.79 10.63
CA HIS A 23 10.44 -2.79 11.21
C HIS A 23 11.69 -2.55 10.33
N GLY A 24 11.99 -1.27 10.07
CA GLY A 24 13.13 -0.83 9.25
C GLY A 24 13.14 -1.28 7.78
N GLN A 25 12.09 -1.94 7.28
CA GLN A 25 12.13 -2.57 5.94
C GLN A 25 11.23 -1.90 4.90
N MET A 26 10.33 -1.00 5.30
CA MET A 26 9.29 -0.42 4.42
C MET A 26 8.58 -1.53 3.63
N ARG A 27 8.07 -2.54 4.36
CA ARG A 27 7.36 -3.69 3.80
C ARG A 27 6.17 -4.01 4.67
N PHE A 28 5.12 -4.52 4.05
CA PHE A 28 4.10 -5.25 4.77
C PHE A 28 4.66 -6.59 5.26
N ASP A 29 4.13 -7.12 6.35
CA ASP A 29 4.52 -8.44 6.85
C ASP A 29 4.05 -9.57 5.92
N GLN A 30 2.88 -9.38 5.31
CA GLN A 30 2.29 -10.18 4.25
C GLN A 30 2.27 -9.37 2.96
N GLU A 31 2.83 -9.93 1.87
CA GLU A 31 2.81 -9.30 0.53
C GLU A 31 1.83 -9.98 -0.41
N ALA A 32 1.19 -11.05 0.05
CA ALA A 32 0.14 -11.77 -0.66
C ALA A 32 -1.04 -11.96 0.29
N LEU A 33 -2.21 -11.50 -0.15
CA LEU A 33 -3.50 -11.67 0.52
C LEU A 33 -4.44 -12.35 -0.48
N ALA A 34 -5.46 -13.04 0.02
CA ALA A 34 -6.45 -13.66 -0.86
C ALA A 34 -7.83 -13.63 -0.22
N VAL A 35 -8.84 -13.30 -1.03
CA VAL A 35 -10.26 -13.22 -0.63
C VAL A 35 -11.16 -13.76 -1.74
N GLN A 36 -12.40 -14.09 -1.39
CA GLN A 36 -13.39 -14.46 -2.40
C GLN A 36 -13.95 -13.24 -3.14
N PRO A 37 -14.42 -13.40 -4.38
CA PRO A 37 -15.12 -12.34 -5.11
C PRO A 37 -16.30 -11.77 -4.30
N GLY A 38 -16.39 -10.44 -4.23
CA GLY A 38 -17.49 -9.76 -3.56
C GLY A 38 -17.48 -9.84 -2.02
N ALA A 39 -16.48 -10.46 -1.40
CA ALA A 39 -16.39 -10.57 0.06
C ALA A 39 -16.34 -9.19 0.72
N LYS A 40 -17.04 -9.04 1.84
CA LYS A 40 -16.93 -7.89 2.75
C LYS A 40 -15.71 -8.06 3.62
N VAL A 41 -14.69 -7.25 3.37
CA VAL A 41 -13.39 -7.35 4.03
C VAL A 41 -13.26 -6.25 5.08
N LYS A 42 -12.87 -6.64 6.29
CA LYS A 42 -12.28 -5.76 7.30
C LYS A 42 -10.77 -5.99 7.29
N LEU A 43 -10.00 -4.99 6.89
CA LEU A 43 -8.54 -5.02 6.96
C LEU A 43 -8.06 -4.12 8.08
N THR A 44 -7.28 -4.66 9.01
CA THR A 44 -6.60 -3.90 10.05
C THR A 44 -5.13 -3.79 9.70
N LEU A 45 -4.68 -2.57 9.39
CA LEU A 45 -3.26 -2.26 9.25
C LEU A 45 -2.69 -1.96 10.64
N LYS A 46 -1.85 -2.86 11.15
CA LYS A 46 -1.13 -2.72 12.42
C LYS A 46 0.29 -2.22 12.13
N ASN A 47 0.53 -0.92 12.37
CA ASN A 47 1.85 -0.35 12.21
C ASN A 47 2.73 -0.70 13.41
N THR A 48 3.61 -1.67 13.23
CA THR A 48 4.58 -2.15 14.23
C THR A 48 5.97 -1.52 14.09
N CYS A 49 6.08 -0.42 13.34
CA CYS A 49 7.34 0.30 13.18
C CYS A 49 7.19 1.81 13.39
N GLU A 50 8.34 2.50 13.40
CA GLU A 50 8.52 3.93 13.67
C GLU A 50 8.15 4.85 12.49
N MET A 51 7.95 4.30 11.29
CA MET A 51 7.58 5.05 10.09
C MET A 51 6.06 5.16 9.94
N LEU A 52 5.59 6.17 9.21
CA LEU A 52 4.18 6.34 8.86
C LEU A 52 3.79 5.41 7.71
N HIS A 53 2.64 4.75 7.82
CA HIS A 53 2.17 3.82 6.79
C HIS A 53 0.71 4.01 6.46
N ASN A 54 0.35 3.89 5.19
CA ASN A 54 -1.02 3.70 4.76
C ASN A 54 -1.11 2.43 3.90
N TRP A 55 -2.32 2.11 3.49
CA TRP A 55 -2.60 0.99 2.60
C TRP A 55 -3.62 1.44 1.57
N VAL A 56 -3.33 1.23 0.29
CA VAL A 56 -4.19 1.62 -0.83
C VAL A 56 -4.31 0.44 -1.77
N LEU A 57 -5.54 -0.03 -2.01
CA LEU A 57 -5.86 -1.08 -2.99
C LEU A 57 -6.21 -0.46 -4.32
N VAL A 58 -5.59 -0.96 -5.39
CA VAL A 58 -5.67 -0.38 -6.73
C VAL A 58 -6.19 -1.42 -7.72
N LYS A 59 -7.09 -1.00 -8.62
CA LYS A 59 -7.53 -1.78 -9.78
C LYS A 59 -6.46 -1.79 -10.87
N GLY A 60 -6.35 -2.89 -11.61
CA GLY A 60 -5.35 -3.06 -12.67
C GLY A 60 -4.07 -3.69 -12.13
N ASP A 61 -2.94 -3.30 -12.69
CA ASP A 61 -1.64 -3.95 -12.49
C ASP A 61 -0.63 -3.06 -11.73
N ALA A 62 0.61 -3.53 -11.62
CA ALA A 62 1.70 -2.77 -10.99
C ALA A 62 1.93 -1.40 -11.66
N THR A 63 1.71 -1.29 -12.97
CA THR A 63 1.83 -0.01 -13.70
C THR A 63 0.78 0.99 -13.22
N MET A 64 -0.46 0.56 -13.01
CA MET A 64 -1.52 1.42 -12.49
C MET A 64 -1.26 1.81 -11.03
N ARG A 65 -0.78 0.87 -10.20
CA ARG A 65 -0.32 1.14 -8.84
C ARG A 65 0.76 2.23 -8.81
N ASP A 66 1.73 2.18 -9.72
CA ASP A 66 2.81 3.17 -9.79
C ASP A 66 2.32 4.54 -10.21
N LYS A 67 1.34 4.61 -11.13
CA LYS A 67 0.66 5.87 -11.47
C LYS A 67 -0.08 6.48 -10.28
N VAL A 68 -0.81 5.66 -9.51
CA VAL A 68 -1.48 6.12 -8.27
C VAL A 68 -0.44 6.65 -7.27
N SER A 69 0.64 5.91 -7.04
CA SER A 69 1.70 6.29 -6.12
C SER A 69 2.41 7.58 -6.56
N GLY A 70 2.70 7.73 -7.85
CA GLY A 70 3.27 8.96 -8.42
C GLY A 70 2.35 10.17 -8.27
N LYS A 71 1.03 9.99 -8.38
CA LYS A 71 0.05 11.06 -8.14
C LYS A 71 -0.03 11.45 -6.67
N ALA A 72 0.19 10.51 -5.73
CA ALA A 72 0.23 10.81 -4.30
C ALA A 72 1.35 11.81 -3.94
N LEU A 73 2.50 11.73 -4.62
CA LEU A 73 3.62 12.67 -4.45
C LEU A 73 3.27 14.11 -4.86
N GLN A 74 2.24 14.29 -5.68
CA GLN A 74 1.81 15.59 -6.20
C GLN A 74 0.77 16.26 -5.29
N LEU A 75 0.39 15.64 -4.18
CA LEU A 75 -0.59 16.22 -3.23
C LEU A 75 -0.06 17.46 -2.52
N GLY A 76 1.26 17.64 -2.41
CA GLY A 76 1.88 18.81 -1.79
C GLY A 76 1.36 19.05 -0.37
N ALA A 77 0.90 20.27 -0.09
CA ALA A 77 0.35 20.65 1.22
C ALA A 77 -0.87 19.81 1.66
N GLN A 78 -1.58 19.15 0.73
CA GLN A 78 -2.74 18.31 1.04
C GLN A 78 -2.36 16.89 1.48
N SER A 79 -1.08 16.54 1.46
CA SER A 79 -0.63 15.16 1.65
C SER A 79 -1.08 14.56 2.99
N MET A 80 -0.87 15.27 4.11
CA MET A 80 -1.26 14.77 5.42
C MET A 80 -2.77 14.72 5.60
N VAL A 81 -3.48 15.75 5.11
CA VAL A 81 -4.94 15.85 5.19
C VAL A 81 -5.61 14.72 4.42
N LYS A 82 -5.10 14.39 3.24
CA LYS A 82 -5.58 13.29 2.40
C LYS A 82 -4.94 11.94 2.72
N HIS A 83 -4.19 11.82 3.81
CA HIS A 83 -3.52 10.58 4.21
C HIS A 83 -2.60 9.97 3.13
N PHE A 84 -1.99 10.82 2.29
CA PHE A 84 -1.25 10.46 1.09
C PHE A 84 -2.05 9.62 0.07
N VAL A 85 -3.38 9.72 0.07
CA VAL A 85 -4.27 9.06 -0.89
C VAL A 85 -4.73 10.10 -1.92
N PRO A 86 -4.30 9.99 -3.20
CA PRO A 86 -4.71 10.93 -4.23
C PRO A 86 -6.09 10.60 -4.78
N ASP A 87 -6.77 11.59 -5.37
CA ASP A 87 -7.99 11.32 -6.13
C ASP A 87 -7.64 10.58 -7.42
N HIS A 88 -7.97 9.29 -7.48
CA HIS A 88 -7.70 8.46 -8.65
C HIS A 88 -8.78 7.39 -8.82
N PRO A 89 -9.38 7.24 -10.03
CA PRO A 89 -10.49 6.30 -10.27
C PRO A 89 -10.06 4.82 -10.18
N ALA A 90 -8.77 4.56 -9.99
CA ALA A 90 -8.24 3.21 -9.82
C ALA A 90 -8.23 2.75 -8.37
N ILE A 91 -8.41 3.64 -7.40
CA ILE A 91 -8.40 3.27 -5.99
C ILE A 91 -9.73 2.59 -5.68
N ILE A 92 -9.65 1.37 -5.16
CA ILE A 92 -10.81 0.57 -4.73
C ILE A 92 -11.10 0.86 -3.25
N ALA A 93 -10.06 0.89 -2.44
CA ALA A 93 -10.14 1.13 -1.01
C ALA A 93 -8.82 1.72 -0.51
N SER A 94 -8.86 2.45 0.60
CA SER A 94 -7.66 2.99 1.23
C SER A 94 -7.83 3.16 2.74
N SER A 95 -6.72 3.16 3.47
CA SER A 95 -6.67 3.46 4.88
C SER A 95 -6.33 4.93 5.14
N GLN A 96 -6.64 5.40 6.35
CA GLN A 96 -5.93 6.54 6.92
C GLN A 96 -4.45 6.21 7.16
N ILE A 97 -3.64 7.21 7.48
CA ILE A 97 -2.26 6.98 7.93
C ILE A 97 -2.29 6.29 9.29
N ALA A 98 -1.67 5.12 9.38
CA ALA A 98 -1.31 4.46 10.61
C ALA A 98 -0.06 5.11 11.21
N MET A 99 -0.24 5.82 12.31
CA MET A 99 0.85 6.37 13.13
C MET A 99 1.70 5.25 13.76
N PRO A 100 2.94 5.54 14.21
CA PRO A 100 3.81 4.54 14.81
C PRO A 100 3.17 3.84 16.00
N GLY A 101 3.24 2.51 16.03
CA GLY A 101 2.62 1.68 17.07
C GLY A 101 1.08 1.70 17.10
N LYS A 102 0.44 2.35 16.12
CA LYS A 102 -1.03 2.42 16.03
C LYS A 102 -1.57 1.49 14.96
N SER A 103 -2.88 1.30 14.99
CA SER A 103 -3.60 0.54 13.99
C SER A 103 -4.78 1.34 13.44
N VAL A 104 -5.06 1.10 12.17
CA VAL A 104 -6.19 1.66 11.44
C VAL A 104 -6.95 0.54 10.77
N GLU A 105 -8.25 0.72 10.60
CA GLU A 105 -9.13 -0.27 9.97
C GLU A 105 -9.65 0.28 8.63
N VAL A 106 -9.87 -0.63 7.69
CA VAL A 106 -10.44 -0.35 6.37
C VAL A 106 -11.52 -1.38 6.10
N TYR A 107 -12.68 -0.91 5.67
CA TYR A 107 -13.81 -1.74 5.31
C TYR A 107 -14.10 -1.56 3.83
N PHE A 108 -14.09 -2.66 3.07
CA PHE A 108 -14.36 -2.61 1.64
C PHE A 108 -14.99 -3.90 1.14
N LYS A 109 -15.65 -3.81 -0.02
CA LYS A 109 -16.10 -4.99 -0.75
C LYS A 109 -15.05 -5.36 -1.78
N ALA A 110 -14.58 -6.61 -1.75
CA ALA A 110 -13.67 -7.12 -2.76
C ALA A 110 -14.32 -7.05 -4.15
N PRO A 111 -13.54 -6.81 -5.22
CA PRO A 111 -14.03 -6.90 -6.59
C PRO A 111 -14.80 -8.19 -6.86
N MET A 112 -15.79 -8.12 -7.75
CA MET A 112 -16.51 -9.32 -8.23
C MET A 112 -15.69 -10.10 -9.27
N THR A 113 -14.79 -9.42 -9.97
CA THR A 113 -13.92 -10.02 -10.98
C THR A 113 -12.75 -10.70 -10.29
N GLU A 114 -12.51 -11.96 -10.64
CA GLU A 114 -11.31 -12.67 -10.18
C GLU A 114 -10.06 -12.04 -10.79
N GLY A 115 -8.99 -11.92 -10.01
CA GLY A 115 -7.76 -11.28 -10.45
C GLY A 115 -6.82 -10.90 -9.32
N ASP A 116 -5.64 -10.43 -9.71
CA ASP A 116 -4.60 -9.97 -8.80
C ASP A 116 -4.62 -8.45 -8.73
N TYR A 117 -4.98 -7.91 -7.57
CA TYR A 117 -5.12 -6.47 -7.34
C TYR A 117 -3.97 -5.96 -6.49
N PRO A 118 -3.09 -5.08 -7.00
CA PRO A 118 -1.99 -4.56 -6.22
C PRO A 118 -2.48 -3.65 -5.10
N TYR A 119 -1.85 -3.76 -3.94
CA TYR A 119 -1.94 -2.75 -2.89
C TYR A 119 -0.56 -2.17 -2.58
N VAL A 120 -0.55 -0.95 -2.07
CA VAL A 120 0.66 -0.14 -1.90
C VAL A 120 0.54 0.82 -0.73
N CYS A 121 1.67 1.11 -0.08
CA CYS A 121 1.81 2.29 0.77
C CYS A 121 2.27 3.46 -0.10
N THR A 122 1.44 4.50 -0.20
CA THR A 122 1.67 5.67 -1.08
C THR A 122 2.40 6.82 -0.40
N LEU A 123 2.84 6.64 0.85
CA LEU A 123 3.77 7.60 1.46
C LEU A 123 5.04 7.75 0.59
N PRO A 124 5.61 8.96 0.53
CA PRO A 124 6.75 9.24 -0.32
C PRO A 124 7.88 8.25 -0.03
N GLY A 125 8.35 7.54 -1.07
CA GLY A 125 9.39 6.53 -0.88
C GLY A 125 8.94 5.10 -0.66
N HIS A 126 7.79 4.90 -0.04
CA HIS A 126 7.42 3.58 0.44
C HIS A 126 6.97 2.68 -0.70
N ALA A 127 6.35 3.24 -1.74
CA ALA A 127 5.82 2.50 -2.89
C ALA A 127 6.88 1.66 -3.66
N PHE A 128 8.17 1.91 -3.46
CA PHE A 128 9.22 1.08 -4.06
C PHE A 128 9.26 -0.33 -3.47
N THR A 129 9.07 -0.50 -2.16
CA THR A 129 9.21 -1.80 -1.48
C THR A 129 7.97 -2.24 -0.75
N MET A 130 7.10 -1.29 -0.39
CA MET A 130 5.93 -1.52 0.44
C MET A 130 4.71 -1.75 -0.43
N VAL A 131 4.72 -2.90 -1.09
CA VAL A 131 3.71 -3.32 -2.07
C VAL A 131 3.32 -4.76 -1.79
N GLY A 132 2.11 -5.13 -2.19
CA GLY A 132 1.69 -6.52 -2.22
C GLY A 132 0.52 -6.71 -3.17
N VAL A 133 -0.06 -7.91 -3.17
CA VAL A 133 -1.15 -8.29 -4.06
C VAL A 133 -2.28 -8.92 -3.26
N LEU A 134 -3.49 -8.45 -3.48
CA LEU A 134 -4.73 -9.08 -3.05
C LEU A 134 -5.28 -9.90 -4.22
N ALA A 135 -5.21 -11.23 -4.12
CA ALA A 135 -5.89 -12.11 -5.05
C ALA A 135 -7.38 -12.19 -4.70
N VAL A 136 -8.22 -11.90 -5.68
CA VAL A 136 -9.64 -12.18 -5.65
C VAL A 136 -9.86 -13.47 -6.44
N ALA A 137 -10.26 -14.55 -5.77
CA ALA A 137 -10.39 -15.85 -6.41
C ALA A 137 -11.42 -16.74 -5.70
N LYS A 138 -12.13 -17.59 -6.44
CA LYS A 138 -13.04 -18.59 -5.84
C LYS A 138 -12.32 -19.53 -4.87
N ASN A 139 -11.05 -19.81 -5.13
CA ASN A 139 -10.17 -20.58 -4.25
C ASN A 139 -9.01 -19.71 -3.70
N PRO A 140 -9.24 -18.98 -2.58
CA PRO A 140 -8.22 -18.11 -2.00
C PRO A 140 -6.94 -18.83 -1.58
N LYS A 141 -7.04 -20.09 -1.09
CA LYS A 141 -5.87 -20.87 -0.64
C LYS A 141 -4.91 -21.16 -1.80
N GLN A 142 -5.47 -21.58 -2.94
CA GLN A 142 -4.67 -21.84 -4.14
C GLN A 142 -4.05 -20.55 -4.68
N ALA A 143 -4.81 -19.46 -4.73
CA ALA A 143 -4.31 -18.17 -5.20
C ALA A 143 -3.17 -17.63 -4.30
N LEU A 144 -3.32 -17.77 -2.97
CA LEU A 144 -2.28 -17.38 -2.02
C LEU A 144 -0.99 -18.19 -2.20
N SER A 145 -1.11 -19.51 -2.43
CA SER A 145 0.05 -20.37 -2.72
C SER A 145 0.76 -19.95 -4.01
N ARG A 146 0.02 -19.61 -5.07
CA ARG A 146 0.56 -19.08 -6.33
C ARG A 146 1.33 -17.78 -6.10
N LEU A 147 0.76 -16.82 -5.37
CA LEU A 147 1.40 -15.53 -5.11
C LEU A 147 2.67 -15.67 -4.25
N ASN A 148 2.65 -16.53 -3.23
CA ASN A 148 3.80 -16.73 -2.36
C ASN A 148 5.00 -17.39 -3.08
N LYS A 149 4.75 -18.20 -4.12
CA LYS A 149 5.80 -18.75 -5.00
C LYS A 149 6.38 -17.68 -5.92
N ASN A 150 5.55 -16.79 -6.44
CA ASN A 150 5.94 -15.75 -7.40
C ASN A 150 6.13 -14.39 -6.71
N LYS A 151 7.21 -14.23 -5.93
CA LYS A 151 7.52 -12.94 -5.31
C LYS A 151 7.95 -11.92 -6.37
N PRO A 152 7.29 -10.76 -6.49
CA PRO A 152 7.70 -9.74 -7.44
C PRO A 152 9.08 -9.18 -7.08
N ARG A 153 9.96 -9.08 -8.09
CA ARG A 153 11.28 -8.45 -7.96
C ARG A 153 11.11 -6.94 -8.08
N VAL A 154 11.40 -6.21 -7.00
CA VAL A 154 11.48 -4.74 -7.05
C VAL A 154 12.69 -4.34 -7.88
N LYS A 155 12.51 -3.55 -8.93
CA LYS A 155 13.60 -2.96 -9.71
C LYS A 155 14.12 -1.70 -9.02
N ALA A 156 15.44 -1.60 -8.84
CA ALA A 156 16.10 -0.35 -8.44
C ALA A 156 16.21 0.57 -9.66
N GLN A 157 16.03 1.88 -9.48
CA GLN A 157 16.10 2.87 -10.56
C GLN A 157 17.35 3.77 -10.41
N LEU A 158 17.91 4.15 -11.57
CA LEU A 158 19.20 4.81 -11.89
C LEU A 158 19.28 6.32 -11.49
N PRO A 159 20.44 7.02 -11.65
CA PRO A 159 20.80 8.20 -10.83
C PRO A 159 20.00 9.49 -11.08
N LEU A 160 19.93 10.32 -10.05
CA LEU A 160 19.17 11.58 -9.98
C LEU A 160 19.84 12.76 -10.69
N LEU A 161 19.04 13.47 -11.49
CA LEU A 161 19.29 14.85 -11.92
C LEU A 161 18.26 15.76 -11.22
N VAL A 162 18.70 16.88 -10.68
CA VAL A 162 17.85 17.84 -9.95
C VAL A 162 16.84 18.48 -10.91
N THR A 163 15.55 18.45 -10.56
CA THR A 163 14.46 19.07 -11.34
C THR A 163 13.36 19.64 -10.43
N ASN A 164 12.41 20.40 -11.00
CA ASN A 164 11.27 20.99 -10.27
C ASN A 164 10.11 19.99 -10.00
N LYS A 165 10.35 18.69 -10.12
CA LYS A 165 9.36 17.62 -9.93
C LYS A 165 9.75 16.75 -8.73
N PRO A 166 8.81 16.08 -8.04
CA PRO A 166 9.17 15.10 -7.03
C PRO A 166 10.07 14.01 -7.63
N LEU A 167 11.13 13.66 -6.90
CA LEU A 167 12.15 12.71 -7.33
C LEU A 167 12.39 11.66 -6.24
N LEU A 168 12.55 10.39 -6.64
CA LEU A 168 12.82 9.28 -5.75
C LEU A 168 13.89 8.35 -6.32
N GLN A 169 14.93 8.06 -5.53
CA GLN A 169 15.97 7.11 -5.88
C GLN A 169 16.36 6.25 -4.67
N ARG A 170 16.71 4.99 -4.90
CA ARG A 170 17.41 4.19 -3.89
C ARG A 170 18.84 4.68 -3.77
N ALA A 171 19.27 4.95 -2.54
CA ALA A 171 20.64 5.31 -2.23
C ALA A 171 21.26 4.21 -1.36
N PHE A 172 22.52 3.88 -1.60
CA PHE A 172 23.31 3.07 -0.69
C PHE A 172 24.12 4.04 0.17
N VAL A 173 23.67 4.24 1.41
CA VAL A 173 24.31 5.13 2.38
C VAL A 173 25.10 4.26 3.35
N GLN A 174 26.36 4.62 3.58
CA GLN A 174 27.21 3.93 4.54
C GLN A 174 26.56 3.97 5.94
N ASN A 175 26.54 2.84 6.65
CA ASN A 175 25.85 2.68 7.94
C ASN A 175 24.32 2.83 7.90
N SER A 176 23.69 2.71 6.73
CA SER A 176 22.24 2.69 6.60
C SER A 176 21.74 1.31 6.13
N PRO A 177 20.46 0.95 6.38
CA PRO A 177 19.90 -0.27 5.84
C PRO A 177 19.97 -0.28 4.31
N ALA A 178 20.07 -1.46 3.70
CA ALA A 178 20.13 -1.69 2.24
C ALA A 178 18.89 -1.20 1.45
N ARG A 179 18.00 -0.44 2.09
CA ARG A 179 16.75 0.10 1.54
C ARG A 179 16.62 1.61 1.75
N SER A 180 17.72 2.33 2.01
CA SER A 180 17.70 3.79 2.02
C SER A 180 17.21 4.35 0.68
N ILE A 181 16.42 5.43 0.79
CA ILE A 181 15.83 6.14 -0.32
C ILE A 181 16.03 7.63 -0.13
N CYS A 182 16.42 8.32 -1.20
CA CYS A 182 16.40 9.78 -1.25
C CYS A 182 15.07 10.21 -1.84
N VAL A 183 14.36 11.09 -1.13
CA VAL A 183 13.08 11.67 -1.55
C VAL A 183 13.25 13.17 -1.63
N GLY A 184 13.00 13.76 -2.81
CA GLY A 184 12.86 15.20 -2.97
C GLY A 184 11.41 15.53 -3.33
N LEU A 185 10.79 16.44 -2.60
CA LEU A 185 9.43 16.92 -2.87
C LEU A 185 9.48 18.37 -3.39
N PRO A 186 8.49 18.84 -4.18
CA PRO A 186 8.44 20.24 -4.58
C PRO A 186 8.33 21.15 -3.35
N GLY A 187 9.24 22.11 -3.24
CA GLY A 187 9.28 23.10 -2.15
C GLY A 187 10.32 22.84 -1.06
N GLY A 188 11.12 21.76 -1.17
CA GLY A 188 12.16 21.40 -0.20
C GLY A 188 11.94 20.01 0.37
#